data_AF-A0A8T2CYS2-F1
#
_entry.id   AF-A0A8T2CYS2-F1
#
_cell.length_a   1.000
_cell.length_b   1.000
_cell.length_c   1.000
_cell.angle_alpha   90.00
_cell.angle_beta   90.00
_cell.angle_gamma   90.00
#
_symmetry.space_group_name_H-M   'P 1'
#
loop_
_entity.id
_entity.type
_entity.pdbx_description
1 polymer ?
#
loop_
_entity_poly.entity_id
_entity_poly.type
_entity_poly.pdbx_seq_one_letter_code
_entity_poly.pdbx_strand_id
1 'polypeptide(L)'
;MSTKLFSYFMLLVVLFSVVTIIPKTEAQKRCRQELEPGKQCVLAKCRELCFKQLKGFGSCIEKPSGSSKYTCNCFYNCGPPGFF
;
A
#
# COMPACT_ATOMS: atom_id res chain seq x y z
N MET A 1 0.60 -9.57 -51.23
CA MET A 1 1.79 -9.27 -50.40
C MET A 1 1.33 -8.91 -48.99
N SER A 2 0.84 -9.88 -48.20
CA SER A 2 0.23 -9.57 -46.88
C SER A 2 0.56 -10.57 -45.78
N THR A 3 1.29 -11.65 -46.10
CA THR A 3 1.61 -12.74 -45.15
C THR A 3 2.55 -12.31 -44.04
N LYS A 4 3.53 -11.44 -44.33
CA LYS A 4 4.46 -10.92 -43.30
C LYS A 4 3.79 -9.95 -42.33
N LEU A 5 2.86 -9.12 -42.82
CA LEU A 5 2.06 -8.21 -41.99
C LEU A 5 1.11 -9.00 -41.09
N PHE A 6 0.49 -10.06 -41.61
CA PHE A 6 -0.39 -10.93 -40.84
C PHE A 6 0.37 -11.70 -39.75
N SER A 7 1.55 -12.21 -40.08
CA SER A 7 2.44 -12.88 -39.11
C SER A 7 2.88 -11.93 -37.98
N TYR A 8 3.27 -10.70 -38.31
CA TYR A 8 3.66 -9.70 -37.32
C TYR A 8 2.48 -9.27 -36.43
N PHE A 9 1.29 -9.13 -37.01
CA PHE A 9 0.07 -8.83 -36.26
C PHE A 9 -0.28 -9.94 -35.28
N MET A 10 -0.19 -11.20 -35.70
CA MET A 10 -0.44 -12.34 -34.81
C MET A 10 0.58 -12.40 -33.66
N LEU A 11 1.86 -12.13 -33.92
CA LEU A 11 2.89 -12.03 -32.88
C LEU A 11 2.57 -10.92 -31.87
N LEU A 12 2.11 -9.76 -32.34
CA LEU A 12 1.68 -8.67 -31.45
C LEU A 12 0.49 -9.08 -30.59
N VAL A 13 -0.54 -9.72 -31.17
CA VAL A 13 -1.72 -10.18 -30.41
C VAL A 13 -1.33 -11.17 -29.31
N VAL A 14 -0.40 -12.08 -29.59
CA VAL A 14 0.14 -13.04 -28.60
C VAL A 14 0.92 -12.32 -27.49
N LEU A 15 1.72 -11.31 -27.84
CA LEU A 15 2.47 -10.51 -26.85
C LEU A 15 1.55 -9.66 -25.96
N PHE A 16 0.45 -9.11 -26.49
CA PHE A 16 -0.47 -8.28 -25.71
C PHE A 16 -1.45 -9.09 -24.85
N SER A 17 -1.80 -10.31 -25.25
CA SER A 17 -2.75 -11.15 -24.51
C SER A 17 -2.22 -11.62 -23.15
N VAL A 18 -0.91 -11.72 -22.96
CA VAL A 18 -0.33 -12.01 -21.64
C VAL A 18 -0.39 -10.83 -20.67
N VAL A 19 -0.48 -9.59 -21.16
CA VAL A 19 -0.50 -8.38 -20.30
C VAL A 19 -1.90 -8.13 -19.72
N THR A 20 -2.97 -8.54 -20.43
CA THR A 20 -4.35 -8.28 -20.02
C THR A 20 -4.88 -9.26 -18.96
N ILE A 21 -4.21 -10.40 -18.76
CA ILE A 21 -4.62 -11.43 -17.79
C ILE A 21 -4.00 -11.19 -16.40
N ILE A 22 -3.16 -10.15 -16.23
CA ILE A 22 -2.67 -9.78 -14.91
C ILE A 22 -3.89 -9.31 -14.10
N PRO A 23 -4.35 -10.08 -13.08
CA PRO A 23 -5.38 -9.56 -12.20
C PRO A 23 -4.82 -8.24 -11.67
N LYS A 24 -5.62 -7.17 -11.76
CA LYS A 24 -5.34 -5.96 -11.00
C LYS A 24 -5.32 -6.43 -9.56
N THR A 25 -4.12 -6.73 -9.06
CA THR A 25 -3.90 -6.95 -7.65
C THR A 25 -4.19 -5.57 -7.08
N GLU A 26 -5.41 -5.38 -6.59
CA GLU A 26 -5.72 -4.34 -5.65
C GLU A 26 -4.72 -4.58 -4.52
N ALA A 27 -3.53 -3.99 -4.61
CA ALA A 27 -2.55 -4.02 -3.54
C ALA A 27 -3.35 -3.65 -2.30
N GLN A 28 -3.50 -4.61 -1.37
CA GLN A 28 -4.46 -4.54 -0.25
C GLN A 28 -4.63 -3.08 0.15
N LYS A 29 -5.81 -2.47 -0.07
CA LYS A 29 -5.98 -1.03 0.19
C LYS A 29 -5.54 -0.75 1.62
N ARG A 30 -4.34 -0.18 1.79
CA ARG A 30 -3.75 0.12 3.09
C ARG A 30 -4.12 1.55 3.45
N CYS A 31 -4.74 1.70 4.60
CA CYS A 31 -5.10 2.98 5.18
C CYS A 31 -3.98 3.43 6.12
N ARG A 32 -3.77 4.75 6.19
CA ARG A 32 -2.80 5.39 7.08
C ARG A 32 -3.52 6.31 8.04
N GLN A 33 -3.24 6.20 9.33
CA GLN A 33 -3.76 7.10 10.36
C GLN A 33 -2.65 7.52 11.31
N GLU A 34 -2.55 8.82 11.59
CA GLU A 34 -1.65 9.34 12.63
C GLU A 34 -2.34 9.23 14.00
N LEU A 35 -1.64 8.69 14.99
CA LEU A 35 -2.10 8.65 16.38
C LEU A 35 -1.21 9.54 17.26
N GLU A 36 -1.82 10.14 18.28
CA GLU A 36 -1.15 11.01 19.25
C GLU A 36 -0.28 12.11 18.60
N PRO A 37 -0.87 13.02 17.80
CA PRO A 37 -0.12 14.09 17.14
C PRO A 37 0.62 14.95 18.18
N GLY A 38 1.87 15.31 17.87
CA GLY A 38 2.68 16.19 18.73
C GLY A 38 3.35 15.51 19.93
N LYS A 39 3.09 14.23 20.21
CA LYS A 39 3.87 13.48 21.21
C LYS A 39 5.12 12.87 20.59
N GLN A 40 6.18 12.73 21.39
CA GLN A 40 7.38 12.04 20.94
C GLN A 40 7.06 10.57 20.63
N CYS A 41 7.36 10.14 19.41
CA CYS A 41 7.05 8.79 18.98
C CYS A 41 7.99 7.78 19.64
N VAL A 42 7.43 6.92 20.49
CA VAL A 42 8.10 5.73 21.02
C VAL A 42 7.61 4.53 20.22
N LEU A 43 8.49 3.89 19.45
CA LEU A 43 8.12 2.86 18.47
C LEU A 43 7.33 1.70 19.10
N ALA A 44 7.74 1.23 20.28
CA ALA A 44 7.06 0.14 20.99
C ALA A 44 5.59 0.51 21.33
N LYS A 45 5.39 1.70 21.91
CA LYS A 45 4.06 2.22 22.23
C LYS A 45 3.22 2.45 20.96
N CYS A 46 3.83 2.99 19.91
CA CYS A 46 3.17 3.21 18.63
C CYS A 46 2.65 1.90 18.03
N ARG A 47 3.49 0.85 18.02
CA ARG A 47 3.08 -0.49 17.55
C ARG A 47 1.94 -1.07 18.38
N GLU A 48 2.03 -0.98 19.70
CA GLU A 48 0.98 -1.46 20.61
C GLU A 48 -0.35 -0.73 20.36
N LEU A 49 -0.34 0.60 20.25
CA LEU A 49 -1.53 1.41 20.00
C LEU A 49 -2.15 1.09 18.64
N CYS A 50 -1.36 1.04 17.58
CA CYS A 50 -1.86 0.71 16.23
C CYS A 50 -2.44 -0.70 16.17
N PHE A 51 -1.82 -1.66 16.87
CA PHE A 51 -2.34 -3.02 16.96
C PHE A 51 -3.67 -3.07 17.71
N LYS A 52 -3.76 -2.41 18.87
CA LYS A 52 -4.98 -2.40 19.70
C LYS A 52 -6.15 -1.66 19.06
N GLN A 53 -5.91 -0.50 18.45
CA GLN A 53 -6.98 0.36 17.93
C GLN A 53 -7.41 0.00 16.50
N LEU A 54 -6.46 -0.41 15.66
CA LEU A 54 -6.67 -0.51 14.21
C LEU A 54 -6.33 -1.90 13.66
N LYS A 55 -5.93 -2.86 14.52
CA LYS A 55 -5.33 -4.14 14.10
C LYS A 55 -4.23 -3.92 13.03
N GLY A 56 -3.49 -2.82 13.19
CA GLY A 56 -2.55 -2.29 12.22
C GLY A 56 -1.11 -2.33 12.70
N PHE A 57 -0.19 -1.96 11.81
CA PHE A 57 1.23 -1.83 12.09
C PHE A 57 1.60 -0.37 12.35
N GLY A 58 2.27 -0.10 13.47
CA GLY A 58 2.74 1.24 13.83
C GLY A 58 4.19 1.52 13.43
N SER A 59 4.43 2.72 12.91
CA SER A 59 5.76 3.23 12.57
C SER A 59 5.94 4.69 13.01
N CYS A 60 7.15 5.05 13.42
CA CYS A 60 7.51 6.43 13.71
C CYS A 60 8.04 7.10 12.44
N ILE A 61 7.31 8.10 11.95
CA ILE A 61 7.67 8.82 10.72
C ILE A 61 7.93 10.28 11.08
N GLU A 62 9.03 10.78 10.56
CA GLU A 62 9.45 12.16 10.72
C GLU A 62 8.42 13.13 10.16
N LYS A 63 8.07 14.18 10.92
CA LYS A 63 7.08 15.18 10.51
C LYS A 63 7.31 16.52 11.24
N PRO A 64 7.62 17.62 10.53
CA PRO A 64 7.89 17.69 9.09
C PRO A 64 9.19 16.97 8.71
N SER A 65 9.34 16.57 7.44
CA SER A 65 10.59 15.98 6.95
C SER A 65 11.76 16.97 7.10
N GLY A 66 12.91 16.48 7.53
CA GLY A 66 14.07 17.29 7.91
C GLY A 66 14.04 17.80 9.36
N SER A 67 13.14 17.29 10.21
CA SER A 67 13.07 17.66 11.64
C SER A 67 13.42 16.50 12.56
N SER A 68 13.77 16.78 13.82
CA SER A 68 13.94 15.73 14.84
C SER A 68 12.62 15.21 15.44
N LYS A 69 11.48 15.59 14.87
CA LYS A 69 10.15 15.24 15.40
C LYS A 69 9.58 14.05 14.65
N TYR A 70 9.25 13.00 15.39
CA TYR A 70 8.62 11.80 14.87
C TYR A 70 7.18 11.68 15.36
N THR A 71 6.29 11.27 14.47
CA THR A 71 4.86 11.05 14.72
C THR A 71 4.52 9.57 14.52
N CYS A 72 3.62 9.04 15.36
CA CYS A 72 3.16 7.67 15.23
C CYS A 72 2.17 7.53 14.09
N ASN A 73 2.48 6.67 13.12
CA ASN A 73 1.67 6.41 11.95
C ASN A 73 1.29 4.93 11.90
N CYS A 74 0.00 4.65 11.85
CA CYS A 74 -0.57 3.31 11.75
C CYS A 74 -0.92 2.98 10.31
N PHE A 75 -0.53 1.79 9.86
CA PHE A 75 -0.87 1.22 8.57
C PHE A 75 -1.74 -0.02 8.78
N TYR A 76 -2.95 -0.03 8.21
CA TYR A 76 -3.93 -1.09 8.42
C TYR A 76 -4.71 -1.37 7.15
N ASN A 77 -5.42 -2.49 7.08
CA ASN A 77 -6.29 -2.77 5.95
C ASN A 77 -7.51 -1.84 6.01
N CYS A 78 -7.81 -1.15 4.91
CA CYS A 78 -9.01 -0.32 4.82
C CYS A 78 -10.26 -1.20 4.90
N GLY A 79 -11.12 -0.93 5.88
CA GLY A 79 -12.37 -1.64 6.14
C GLY A 79 -12.93 -1.20 7.49
N PRO A 80 -14.23 -1.41 7.79
CA PRO A 80 -14.78 -1.05 9.08
C PRO A 80 -14.03 -1.83 10.19
N PRO A 81 -13.60 -1.15 11.28
CA PRO A 81 -12.93 -1.82 12.40
C PRO A 81 -13.92 -2.81 13.03
N GLY A 82 -13.71 -4.12 12.84
CA GLY A 82 -14.49 -5.16 13.51
C GLY A 82 -15.08 -6.29 12.67
N PHE A 83 -14.86 -6.37 11.35
CA PHE A 83 -15.31 -7.54 10.57
C PHE A 83 -14.22 -8.61 10.44
N PHE A 84 -14.10 -9.43 11.48
CA PHE A 84 -13.74 -10.86 11.47
C PHE A 84 -14.25 -11.46 12.79
#